data_AF-A0A151IZC8-F1
#
_entry.id   AF-A0A151IZC8-F1
#
_cell.length_a   1.000
_cell.length_b   1.000
_cell.length_c   1.000
_cell.angle_alpha   90.00
_cell.angle_beta   90.00
_cell.angle_gamma   90.00
#
_symmetry.space_group_name_H-M   'P 1'
#
loop_
_entity.id
_entity.type
_entity.pdbx_description
1 polymer ?
#
loop_
_entity_poly.entity_id
_entity_poly.type
_entity_poly.pdbx_seq_one_letter_code
_entity_poly.pdbx_strand_id
1 'polypeptide(L)'
;MDLIFLTCTFCIIVIFAFLPKVHHHYVIRQKLKNLPAPVIGSIFKLMRLSDYERTKLFLTIMENCKEGIFIQYIGITPYINIFKPEYLEKYVCMYKRMYKRMYKLMTKHIFPSTVNITKGDFYDMLKPWLGNGLLTSTGEQWFHDRKLIGPTFHFSILDQFAVVVSEKAEILTKCLQKEIEKDPEKTVNIFPFIINAALDIICETAMGVDIHAQEVKTKYTSTVHLTSSLIMKRLLRPWHWIEWLFYSLPTGKQFKSALDILHGFTKVVISKRKIERQSQNGHTGLENEDNEFNIGKRKRQAFLDLLLDQNAKADTPLTDDELRAQVDTFMFEGHDTTAVAITWTLFLLGNNLEHQEKVHEELEEVFGDSETPANVKELSKLKYLDRVIKETLRIFPSVPIISRELMEDIKIGRI
;
A
#
# COMPACT_ATOMS: atom_id res chain seq x y z
N MET A 1 -54.03 1.79 0.36
CA MET A 1 -53.28 2.46 -0.72
C MET A 1 -51.84 1.89 -0.83
N ASP A 2 -51.63 0.56 -0.74
CA ASP A 2 -50.47 0.11 0.09
C ASP A 2 -49.53 -0.96 -0.48
N LEU A 3 -49.58 -1.36 -1.76
CA LEU A 3 -48.55 -2.25 -2.31
C LEU A 3 -48.18 -1.91 -3.76
N ILE A 4 -49.16 -1.57 -4.57
CA ILE A 4 -48.93 -1.14 -5.96
C ILE A 4 -48.19 0.20 -5.98
N PHE A 5 -48.57 1.15 -5.12
CA PHE A 5 -47.87 2.44 -5.03
C PHE A 5 -46.42 2.27 -4.52
N LEU A 6 -46.20 1.38 -3.55
CA LEU A 6 -44.86 1.08 -2.99
C LEU A 6 -43.97 0.35 -4.01
N THR A 7 -44.52 -0.59 -4.77
CA THR A 7 -43.79 -1.30 -5.84
C THR A 7 -43.51 -0.38 -7.03
N CYS A 8 -44.44 0.47 -7.43
CA CYS A 8 -44.21 1.49 -8.46
C CYS A 8 -43.15 2.51 -8.03
N THR A 9 -43.20 3.02 -6.80
CA THR A 9 -42.17 3.93 -6.28
C THR A 9 -40.81 3.24 -6.16
N PHE A 10 -40.75 1.99 -5.69
CA PHE A 10 -39.52 1.21 -5.69
C PHE A 10 -38.96 0.99 -7.11
N CYS A 11 -39.81 0.62 -8.07
CA CYS A 11 -39.41 0.49 -9.48
C CYS A 11 -38.91 1.80 -10.06
N ILE A 12 -39.57 2.93 -9.78
CA ILE A 12 -39.13 4.26 -10.20
C ILE A 12 -37.76 4.59 -9.60
N ILE A 13 -37.57 4.39 -8.29
CA ILE A 13 -36.28 4.61 -7.62
C ILE A 13 -35.18 3.73 -8.23
N VAL A 14 -35.47 2.45 -8.48
CA VAL A 14 -34.52 1.52 -9.11
C VAL A 14 -34.19 1.97 -10.53
N ILE A 15 -35.17 2.38 -11.32
CA ILE A 15 -34.98 2.87 -12.69
C ILE A 15 -34.13 4.15 -12.68
N PHE A 16 -34.43 5.13 -11.84
CA PHE A 16 -33.64 6.37 -11.72
C PHE A 16 -32.23 6.12 -11.17
N ALA A 17 -32.03 5.10 -10.33
CA ALA A 17 -30.70 4.70 -9.87
C ALA A 17 -29.89 3.93 -10.95
N PHE A 18 -30.57 3.18 -11.83
CA PHE A 18 -29.92 2.40 -12.88
C PHE A 18 -29.68 3.19 -14.17
N LEU A 19 -30.58 4.10 -14.57
CA LEU A 19 -30.48 4.85 -15.82
C LEU A 19 -29.15 5.61 -15.99
N PRO A 20 -28.63 6.34 -14.98
CA PRO A 20 -27.32 6.99 -15.09
C PRO A 20 -26.17 5.99 -15.28
N LYS A 21 -26.21 4.85 -14.58
CA LYS A 21 -25.19 3.80 -14.71
C LYS A 21 -25.20 3.15 -16.09
N VAL A 22 -26.40 2.90 -16.63
CA VAL A 22 -26.60 2.37 -17.99
C VAL A 22 -26.13 3.39 -19.04
N HIS A 23 -26.50 4.66 -18.87
CA HIS A 23 -26.04 5.73 -19.75
C HIS A 23 -24.51 5.88 -19.73
N HIS A 24 -23.91 5.86 -18.54
CA HIS A 24 -22.45 5.90 -18.38
C HIS A 24 -21.76 4.70 -19.07
N HIS A 25 -22.27 3.49 -18.87
CA HIS A 25 -21.77 2.30 -19.57
C HIS A 25 -21.94 2.39 -21.09
N TYR A 26 -23.05 2.96 -21.55
CA TYR A 26 -23.29 3.20 -22.96
C TYR A 26 -22.27 4.18 -23.55
N VAL A 27 -22.01 5.32 -22.88
CA VAL A 27 -21.00 6.29 -23.29
C VAL A 27 -19.60 5.66 -23.32
N ILE A 28 -19.22 4.90 -22.30
CA ILE A 28 -17.93 4.19 -22.29
C ILE A 28 -17.85 3.19 -23.45
N ARG A 29 -18.90 2.39 -23.66
CA ARG A 29 -18.95 1.48 -24.82
C ARG A 29 -18.83 2.25 -26.13
N GLN A 30 -19.41 3.45 -26.24
CA GLN A 30 -19.26 4.28 -27.43
C GLN A 30 -17.82 4.73 -27.65
N LYS A 31 -17.12 5.17 -26.60
CA LYS A 31 -15.70 5.55 -26.66
C LYS A 31 -14.80 4.36 -27.00
N LEU A 32 -15.16 3.16 -26.53
CA LEU A 32 -14.43 1.92 -26.75
C LEU A 32 -14.94 1.09 -27.95
N LYS A 33 -15.76 1.65 -28.84
CA LYS A 33 -16.43 0.93 -29.96
C LYS A 33 -15.48 0.11 -30.86
N ASN A 34 -14.22 0.51 -30.95
CA ASN A 34 -13.22 -0.16 -31.77
C ASN A 34 -12.60 -1.38 -31.08
N LEU A 35 -13.03 -1.72 -29.86
CA LEU A 35 -12.44 -2.79 -29.05
C LEU A 35 -13.52 -3.83 -28.68
N PRO A 36 -13.28 -5.13 -28.89
CA PRO A 36 -14.26 -6.17 -28.66
C PRO A 36 -14.63 -6.29 -27.17
N ALA A 37 -15.93 -6.35 -26.87
CA ALA A 37 -16.47 -6.39 -25.51
C ALA A 37 -17.39 -7.62 -25.29
N PRO A 38 -17.03 -8.58 -24.42
CA PRO A 38 -17.92 -9.68 -24.06
C PRO A 38 -19.08 -9.23 -23.15
N VAL A 39 -20.26 -9.85 -23.28
CA VAL A 39 -21.51 -9.44 -22.60
C VAL A 39 -21.43 -9.54 -21.07
N ILE A 40 -20.70 -10.52 -20.53
CA ILE A 40 -20.53 -10.74 -19.06
C ILE A 40 -19.06 -10.68 -18.62
N GLY A 41 -18.20 -10.10 -19.46
CA GLY A 41 -16.79 -9.95 -19.14
C GLY A 41 -16.04 -11.27 -18.97
N SER A 42 -14.90 -11.20 -18.28
CA SER A 42 -14.02 -12.35 -17.99
C SER A 42 -14.23 -12.94 -16.58
N ILE A 43 -15.16 -12.39 -15.80
CA ILE A 43 -15.25 -12.65 -14.36
C ILE A 43 -15.51 -14.11 -14.00
N PHE A 44 -16.42 -14.80 -14.69
CA PHE A 44 -16.69 -16.22 -14.42
C PHE A 44 -15.51 -17.13 -14.77
N LYS A 45 -14.72 -16.76 -15.78
CA LYS A 45 -13.47 -17.46 -16.09
C LYS A 45 -12.46 -17.24 -14.96
N LEU A 46 -12.24 -15.98 -14.55
CA LEU A 46 -11.32 -15.63 -13.47
C LEU A 46 -11.68 -16.32 -12.14
N MET A 47 -12.96 -16.41 -11.81
CA MET A 47 -13.44 -17.05 -10.59
C MET A 47 -13.09 -18.53 -10.47
N ARG A 48 -12.93 -19.25 -11.60
CA ARG A 48 -12.62 -20.68 -11.62
C ARG A 48 -11.12 -20.98 -11.57
N LEU A 49 -10.30 -19.96 -11.79
CA LEU A 49 -8.85 -20.08 -11.82
C LEU A 49 -8.28 -19.88 -10.41
N SER A 50 -7.28 -20.70 -10.08
CA SER A 50 -6.42 -20.48 -8.92
C SER A 50 -5.66 -19.15 -9.03
N ASP A 51 -5.10 -18.68 -7.93
CA ASP A 51 -4.30 -17.44 -7.87
C ASP A 51 -3.15 -17.49 -8.88
N TYR A 52 -2.45 -18.63 -8.95
CA TYR A 52 -1.39 -18.87 -9.93
C TYR A 52 -1.89 -18.81 -11.38
N GLU A 53 -2.99 -19.48 -11.70
CA GLU A 53 -3.54 -19.48 -13.06
C GLU A 53 -4.06 -18.09 -13.48
N ARG A 54 -4.59 -17.30 -12.54
CA ARG A 54 -4.99 -15.91 -12.79
C ARG A 54 -3.78 -15.04 -13.15
N THR A 55 -2.69 -15.14 -12.38
CA THR A 55 -1.44 -14.43 -12.67
C THR A 55 -0.88 -14.86 -14.03
N LYS A 56 -0.82 -16.17 -14.30
CA LYS A 56 -0.35 -16.70 -15.59
C LYS A 56 -1.20 -16.22 -16.76
N LEU A 57 -2.53 -16.19 -16.61
CA LEU A 57 -3.45 -15.66 -17.62
C LEU A 57 -3.16 -14.19 -17.90
N PHE A 58 -2.97 -13.38 -16.85
CA PHE A 58 -2.68 -11.95 -16.99
C PHE A 58 -1.35 -11.72 -17.73
N LEU A 59 -0.28 -12.43 -17.35
CA LEU A 59 1.01 -12.38 -18.03
C LEU A 59 0.92 -12.82 -19.50
N THR A 60 0.18 -13.89 -19.78
CA THR A 60 -0.04 -14.38 -21.15
C THR A 60 -0.77 -13.33 -22.01
N ILE A 61 -1.73 -12.59 -21.43
CA ILE A 61 -2.41 -11.49 -22.13
C ILE A 61 -1.41 -10.37 -22.42
N MET A 62 -0.59 -9.98 -21.44
CA MET A 62 0.44 -8.94 -21.61
C MET A 62 1.44 -9.30 -22.71
N GLU A 63 1.90 -10.56 -22.77
CA GLU A 63 2.82 -11.03 -23.81
C GLU A 63 2.21 -10.99 -25.22
N ASN A 64 0.92 -11.34 -25.33
CA ASN A 64 0.21 -11.32 -26.62
C ASN A 64 -0.16 -9.90 -27.06
N CYS A 65 -0.45 -8.99 -26.13
CA CYS A 65 -0.86 -7.61 -26.40
C CYS A 65 0.35 -6.69 -26.63
N LYS A 66 1.04 -6.84 -27.77
CA LYS A 66 2.24 -6.06 -28.14
C LYS A 66 2.04 -4.55 -28.14
N GLU A 67 0.81 -4.05 -28.23
CA GLU A 67 0.51 -2.62 -28.19
C GLU A 67 0.76 -1.99 -26.81
N GLY A 68 0.78 -2.79 -25.74
CA GLY A 68 1.00 -2.32 -24.37
C GLY A 68 -0.25 -1.90 -23.60
N ILE A 69 -1.42 -2.12 -24.21
CA ILE A 69 -2.74 -1.79 -23.69
C ILE A 69 -3.67 -2.97 -23.99
N PHE A 70 -4.48 -3.37 -23.01
CA PHE A 70 -5.60 -4.28 -23.25
C PHE A 70 -6.76 -3.96 -22.34
N ILE A 71 -7.96 -4.35 -22.76
CA ILE A 71 -9.18 -4.15 -21.97
C ILE A 71 -9.58 -5.46 -21.34
N GLN A 72 -9.80 -5.41 -20.02
CA GLN A 72 -10.38 -6.51 -19.28
C GLN A 72 -11.72 -6.07 -18.72
N TYR A 73 -12.74 -6.89 -18.95
CA TYR A 73 -14.04 -6.68 -18.34
C TYR A 73 -14.15 -7.53 -17.08
N ILE A 74 -14.45 -6.88 -15.95
CA ILE A 74 -14.76 -7.51 -14.66
C ILE A 74 -16.24 -7.23 -14.40
N GLY A 75 -17.09 -8.24 -14.62
CA GLY A 75 -18.52 -8.04 -14.72
C GLY A 75 -18.88 -7.18 -15.93
N ILE A 76 -19.59 -6.07 -15.70
CA ILE A 76 -19.97 -5.10 -16.75
C ILE A 76 -18.97 -3.94 -16.89
N THR A 77 -18.07 -3.77 -15.92
CA THR A 77 -17.13 -2.66 -15.85
C THR A 77 -15.88 -2.95 -16.69
N PRO A 78 -15.52 -2.07 -17.64
CA PRO A 78 -14.25 -2.17 -18.37
C PRO A 78 -13.09 -1.59 -17.58
N TYR A 79 -11.98 -2.33 -17.54
CA TYR A 79 -10.69 -1.88 -17.02
C TYR A 79 -9.68 -1.81 -18.16
N ILE A 80 -9.09 -0.64 -18.34
CA ILE A 80 -8.02 -0.41 -19.32
C ILE A 80 -6.70 -0.71 -18.62
N ASN A 81 -6.08 -1.83 -18.96
CA ASN A 81 -4.80 -2.25 -18.42
C ASN A 81 -3.69 -1.68 -19.30
N ILE A 82 -2.73 -1.01 -18.67
CA ILE A 82 -1.61 -0.34 -19.31
C ILE A 82 -0.33 -0.83 -18.65
N PHE A 83 0.63 -1.31 -19.43
CA PHE A 83 1.85 -1.89 -18.88
C PHE A 83 3.14 -1.50 -19.62
N LYS A 84 3.05 -0.64 -20.65
CA LYS A 84 4.24 -0.03 -21.26
C LYS A 84 4.59 1.30 -20.57
N PRO A 85 5.89 1.53 -20.25
CA PRO A 85 6.33 2.78 -19.61
C PRO A 85 5.95 4.04 -20.37
N GLU A 86 5.95 3.98 -21.72
CA GLU A 86 5.64 5.12 -22.59
C GLU A 86 4.24 5.71 -22.41
N TYR A 87 3.29 4.92 -21.90
CA TYR A 87 1.93 5.40 -21.60
C TYR A 87 1.78 5.89 -20.15
N LEU A 88 2.65 5.42 -19.25
CA LEU A 88 2.59 5.75 -17.83
C LEU A 88 3.28 7.10 -17.53
N GLU A 89 4.38 7.39 -18.23
CA GLU A 89 5.25 8.54 -17.89
C GLU A 89 5.59 9.50 -19.04
N LYS A 90 5.11 9.29 -20.29
CA LYS A 90 5.67 9.89 -21.52
C LYS A 90 6.36 11.26 -21.36
N TYR A 91 7.67 11.25 -21.54
CA TYR A 91 8.46 12.44 -21.82
C TYR A 91 8.36 12.78 -23.31
N VAL A 92 7.70 13.87 -23.68
CA VAL A 92 7.76 14.38 -25.06
C VAL A 92 8.89 15.39 -25.15
N CYS A 93 10.04 14.99 -25.69
CA CYS A 93 11.03 15.95 -26.19
C CYS A 93 10.55 16.46 -27.55
N MET A 94 10.01 17.68 -27.61
CA MET A 94 9.74 18.34 -28.89
C MET A 94 11.01 19.05 -29.36
N TYR A 95 11.58 18.57 -30.47
CA TYR A 95 12.57 19.34 -31.22
C TYR A 95 11.84 20.31 -32.16
N LYS A 96 11.71 21.58 -31.75
CA LYS A 96 11.23 22.63 -32.66
C LYS A 96 12.39 23.03 -33.58
N ARG A 97 12.36 22.52 -34.82
CA ARG A 97 13.35 22.76 -35.90
C ARG A 97 13.62 24.25 -36.15
N MET A 98 12.66 25.12 -35.85
CA MET A 98 12.74 26.58 -36.05
C MET A 98 13.61 27.33 -35.02
N TYR A 99 13.87 26.76 -33.84
CA TYR A 99 14.62 27.45 -32.76
C TYR A 99 15.87 26.72 -32.26
N LYS A 100 16.25 25.57 -32.85
CA LYS A 100 17.41 24.74 -32.44
C LYS A 100 17.51 24.52 -30.91
N ARG A 101 16.38 24.52 -30.20
CA ARG A 101 16.31 24.39 -28.74
C ARG A 101 15.41 23.20 -28.40
N MET A 102 15.91 22.32 -27.55
CA MET A 102 15.17 21.15 -27.08
C MET A 102 14.23 21.59 -25.96
N TYR A 103 12.92 21.46 -26.17
CA TYR A 103 11.93 21.74 -25.14
C TYR A 103 11.39 20.41 -24.62
N LYS A 104 11.54 20.17 -23.31
CA LYS A 104 10.91 19.04 -22.62
C LYS A 104 9.45 19.43 -22.36
N LEU A 105 8.53 19.00 -23.24
CA LEU A 105 7.10 19.19 -23.02
C LEU A 105 6.61 18.01 -22.17
N MET A 106 6.28 18.27 -20.91
CA MET A 106 5.83 17.25 -19.97
C MET A 106 4.33 17.02 -20.17
N THR A 107 3.94 16.11 -21.06
CA THR A 107 2.57 15.59 -21.09
C THR A 107 2.42 14.57 -19.98
N LYS A 108 1.91 15.03 -18.84
CA LYS A 108 1.65 14.24 -17.63
C LYS A 108 0.49 13.27 -17.89
N HIS A 109 0.72 12.09 -18.48
CA HIS A 109 -0.40 11.25 -18.91
C HIS A 109 -1.17 10.61 -17.75
N ILE A 110 -0.49 9.95 -16.80
CA ILE A 110 -1.17 9.29 -15.67
C ILE A 110 -0.45 9.59 -14.34
N PHE A 111 0.77 9.09 -14.12
CA PHE A 111 1.43 9.24 -12.81
C PHE A 111 1.84 10.67 -12.43
N PRO A 112 2.32 11.52 -13.35
CA PRO A 112 2.68 12.88 -13.00
C PRO A 112 1.46 13.83 -12.90
N SER A 113 0.25 13.34 -13.20
CA SER A 113 -0.98 14.14 -13.21
C SER A 113 -1.39 14.52 -11.79
N THR A 114 -1.75 15.78 -11.60
CA THR A 114 -2.34 16.28 -10.34
C THR A 114 -3.87 16.25 -10.38
N VAL A 115 -4.46 15.86 -11.51
CA VAL A 115 -5.92 15.82 -11.75
C VAL A 115 -6.43 14.37 -11.65
N ASN A 116 -5.78 13.44 -12.36
CA ASN A 116 -6.16 12.02 -12.40
C ASN A 116 -5.59 11.22 -11.22
N ILE A 117 -5.84 11.70 -10.00
CA ILE A 117 -5.40 11.07 -8.75
C ILE A 117 -6.45 10.16 -8.13
N THR A 118 -7.69 10.19 -8.63
CA THR A 118 -8.80 9.37 -8.13
C THR A 118 -8.47 7.89 -8.22
N LYS A 119 -8.69 7.18 -7.12
CA LYS A 119 -8.43 5.75 -6.98
C LYS A 119 -9.51 4.97 -7.73
N GLY A 120 -9.13 3.84 -8.33
CA GLY A 120 -10.12 2.96 -8.94
C GLY A 120 -11.11 2.37 -7.92
N ASP A 121 -12.25 1.90 -8.40
CA ASP A 121 -13.34 1.33 -7.59
C ASP A 121 -12.92 0.16 -6.68
N PHE A 122 -11.87 -0.59 -7.01
CA PHE A 122 -11.27 -1.60 -6.13
C PHE A 122 -10.94 -1.04 -4.73
N TYR A 123 -10.50 0.22 -4.63
CA TYR A 123 -10.13 0.84 -3.36
C TYR A 123 -11.33 1.08 -2.44
N ASP A 124 -12.56 1.11 -2.96
CA ASP A 124 -13.77 1.20 -2.13
C ASP A 124 -13.95 -0.04 -1.24
N MET A 125 -13.43 -1.20 -1.66
CA MET A 125 -13.45 -2.41 -0.83
C MET A 125 -12.47 -2.33 0.35
N LEU A 126 -11.49 -1.42 0.30
CA LEU A 126 -10.54 -1.15 1.38
C LEU A 126 -11.06 -0.10 2.37
N LYS A 127 -11.98 0.79 1.97
CA LYS A 127 -12.53 1.86 2.84
C LYS A 127 -13.11 1.37 4.18
N PRO A 128 -13.84 0.24 4.27
CA PRO A 128 -14.30 -0.27 5.56
C PRO A 128 -13.15 -0.59 6.54
N TRP A 129 -11.97 -0.92 6.01
CA TRP A 129 -10.78 -1.16 6.81
C TRP A 129 -9.99 0.14 7.04
N LEU A 130 -9.50 0.75 5.96
CA LEU A 130 -8.53 1.85 6.01
C LEU A 130 -9.18 3.24 6.14
N GLY A 131 -10.51 3.33 6.11
CA GLY A 131 -11.23 4.60 6.06
C GLY A 131 -10.89 5.41 4.81
N ASN A 132 -10.95 6.74 4.93
CA ASN A 132 -10.44 7.70 3.95
C ASN A 132 -8.98 8.09 4.28
N GLY A 133 -8.13 7.11 4.56
CA GLY A 133 -6.69 7.32 4.76
C GLY A 133 -5.96 7.64 3.44
N LEU A 134 -4.67 7.92 3.51
CA LEU A 134 -3.87 8.39 2.36
C LEU A 134 -3.93 7.48 1.10
N LEU A 135 -4.15 6.17 1.28
CA LEU A 135 -4.28 5.22 0.18
C LEU A 135 -5.59 5.38 -0.59
N THR A 136 -6.68 5.66 0.12
CA THR A 136 -8.07 5.63 -0.37
C THR A 136 -8.64 7.02 -0.61
N SER A 137 -8.06 8.07 0.00
CA SER A 137 -8.47 9.46 -0.21
C SER A 137 -8.09 9.98 -1.60
N THR A 138 -8.80 11.02 -2.04
CA THR A 138 -8.59 11.72 -3.33
C THR A 138 -8.82 13.22 -3.15
N GLY A 139 -8.57 14.01 -4.20
CA GLY A 139 -8.87 15.44 -4.24
C GLY A 139 -8.17 16.24 -3.13
N GLU A 140 -8.87 17.24 -2.61
CA GLU A 140 -8.36 18.17 -1.60
C GLU A 140 -7.91 17.47 -0.31
N GLN A 141 -8.68 16.50 0.17
CA GLN A 141 -8.33 15.71 1.37
C GLN A 141 -6.99 15.00 1.18
N TRP A 142 -6.77 14.37 0.02
CA TRP A 142 -5.49 13.72 -0.26
C TRP A 142 -4.32 14.71 -0.27
N PHE A 143 -4.48 15.89 -0.89
CA PHE A 143 -3.43 16.91 -0.91
C PHE A 143 -3.12 17.43 0.49
N HIS A 144 -4.15 17.69 1.30
CA HIS A 144 -4.02 18.11 2.69
C HIS A 144 -3.24 17.08 3.49
N ASP A 145 -3.70 15.83 3.52
CA ASP A 145 -3.11 14.75 4.31
C ASP A 145 -1.69 14.43 3.81
N ARG A 146 -1.46 14.43 2.49
CA ARG A 146 -0.11 14.21 1.93
C ARG A 146 0.87 15.29 2.34
N LYS A 147 0.44 16.56 2.36
CA LYS A 147 1.27 17.69 2.80
C LYS A 147 1.59 17.58 4.29
N LEU A 148 0.60 17.19 5.08
CA LEU A 148 0.72 16.99 6.51
C LEU A 148 1.75 15.90 6.86
N ILE A 149 1.72 14.80 6.10
CA ILE A 149 2.51 13.59 6.39
C ILE A 149 3.89 13.60 5.73
N GLY A 150 4.07 14.26 4.58
CA GLY A 150 5.34 14.28 3.85
C GLY A 150 6.61 14.52 4.70
N PRO A 151 6.61 15.49 5.65
CA PRO A 151 7.76 15.76 6.52
C PRO A 151 8.16 14.59 7.43
N THR A 152 7.26 13.66 7.77
CA THR A 152 7.55 12.54 8.69
C THR A 152 8.48 11.49 8.08
N PHE A 153 8.71 11.54 6.76
CA PHE A 153 9.58 10.65 6.01
C PHE A 153 10.84 11.36 5.47
N HIS A 154 11.17 12.53 6.01
CA HIS A 154 12.38 13.26 5.63
C HIS A 154 13.65 12.47 6.02
N PHE A 155 14.71 12.55 5.21
CA PHE A 155 15.94 11.76 5.38
C PHE A 155 16.58 11.87 6.77
N SER A 156 16.48 13.03 7.42
CA SER A 156 17.00 13.25 8.79
C SER A 156 16.31 12.40 9.86
N ILE A 157 15.09 11.92 9.61
CA ILE A 157 14.37 11.01 10.50
C ILE A 157 14.81 9.56 10.23
N LEU A 158 15.21 9.24 9.00
CA LEU A 158 15.59 7.88 8.60
C LEU A 158 16.85 7.37 9.31
N ASP A 159 17.79 8.25 9.69
CA ASP A 159 18.95 7.87 10.51
C ASP A 159 18.52 7.27 11.86
N GLN A 160 17.43 7.77 12.44
CA GLN A 160 16.89 7.25 13.70
C GLN A 160 16.19 5.90 13.48
N PHE A 161 15.60 5.70 12.30
CA PHE A 161 14.97 4.43 11.95
C PHE A 161 15.99 3.33 11.72
N ALA A 162 17.17 3.65 11.19
CA ALA A 162 18.22 2.66 10.94
C ALA A 162 18.65 1.94 12.25
N VAL A 163 18.73 2.67 13.37
CA VAL A 163 18.99 2.08 14.69
C VAL A 163 17.92 1.08 15.08
N VAL A 164 16.64 1.48 14.99
CA VAL A 164 15.49 0.60 15.31
C VAL A 164 15.47 -0.63 14.40
N VAL A 165 15.72 -0.45 13.10
CA VAL A 165 15.77 -1.55 12.14
C VAL A 165 16.87 -2.55 12.51
N SER A 166 18.05 -2.08 12.92
CA SER A 166 19.15 -2.93 13.38
C SER A 166 18.75 -3.74 14.61
N GLU A 167 18.20 -3.07 15.63
CA GLU A 167 17.73 -3.73 16.87
C GLU A 167 16.68 -4.81 16.56
N LYS A 168 15.68 -4.52 15.71
CA LYS A 168 14.65 -5.50 15.34
C LYS A 168 15.20 -6.62 14.45
N ALA A 169 16.23 -6.37 13.64
CA ALA A 169 16.89 -7.40 12.84
C ALA A 169 17.71 -8.38 13.70
N GLU A 170 18.31 -7.92 14.80
CA GLU A 170 18.94 -8.81 15.78
C GLU A 170 17.93 -9.73 16.46
N ILE A 171 16.76 -9.19 16.84
CA ILE A 171 15.66 -9.98 17.41
C ILE A 171 15.19 -11.03 16.39
N LEU A 172 15.03 -10.65 15.13
CA LEU A 172 14.68 -11.56 14.04
C LEU A 172 15.67 -12.72 13.94
N THR A 173 16.97 -12.39 13.96
CA THR A 173 18.05 -13.39 13.88
C THR A 173 18.01 -14.34 15.08
N LYS A 174 17.80 -13.82 16.30
CA LYS A 174 17.64 -14.64 17.52
C LYS A 174 16.41 -15.55 17.44
N CYS A 175 15.28 -15.06 16.90
CA CYS A 175 14.07 -15.87 16.71
C CYS A 175 14.26 -16.98 15.67
N LEU A 176 14.95 -16.69 14.56
CA LEU A 176 15.29 -17.69 13.54
C LEU A 176 16.26 -18.74 14.08
N GLN A 177 17.31 -18.31 14.79
CA GLN A 177 18.29 -19.20 15.41
C GLN A 177 17.62 -20.20 16.38
N LYS A 178 16.71 -19.72 17.24
CA LYS A 178 15.92 -20.58 18.15
C LYS A 178 15.05 -21.60 17.40
N GLU A 179 14.58 -21.30 16.19
CA GLU A 179 13.78 -22.25 15.41
C GLU A 179 14.68 -23.28 14.73
N ILE A 180 15.84 -22.86 14.21
CA ILE A 180 16.85 -23.75 13.61
C ILE A 180 17.40 -24.73 14.65
N GLU A 181 17.66 -24.27 15.87
CA GLU A 181 18.17 -25.11 16.97
C GLU A 181 17.21 -26.23 17.40
N LYS A 182 15.90 -26.07 17.16
CA LYS A 182 14.92 -27.13 17.45
C LYS A 182 15.02 -28.30 16.47
N ASP A 183 15.31 -28.00 15.21
CA ASP A 183 15.36 -29.00 14.14
C ASP A 183 16.26 -28.49 12.98
N PRO A 184 17.56 -28.77 13.01
CA PRO A 184 18.52 -28.23 12.05
C PRO A 184 18.31 -28.66 10.60
N GLU A 185 17.67 -29.82 10.38
CA GLU A 185 17.45 -30.35 9.03
C GLU A 185 16.13 -29.84 8.41
N LYS A 186 15.26 -29.24 9.23
CA LYS A 186 13.95 -28.79 8.77
C LYS A 186 14.01 -27.40 8.15
N THR A 187 13.49 -27.32 6.92
CA THR A 187 13.30 -26.04 6.24
C THR A 187 12.34 -25.13 7.01
N VAL A 188 12.75 -23.88 7.23
CA VAL A 188 11.95 -22.87 7.92
C VAL A 188 11.24 -21.97 6.92
N ASN A 189 9.93 -21.79 7.07
CA ASN A 189 9.22 -20.73 6.38
C ASN A 189 9.54 -19.38 7.05
N ILE A 190 10.33 -18.53 6.38
CA ILE A 190 10.78 -17.25 6.94
C ILE A 190 9.68 -16.17 6.95
N PHE A 191 8.65 -16.28 6.10
CA PHE A 191 7.67 -15.21 5.90
C PHE A 191 6.96 -14.77 7.21
N PRO A 192 6.49 -15.68 8.09
CA PRO A 192 5.92 -15.30 9.38
C PRO A 192 6.87 -14.53 10.31
N PHE A 193 8.19 -14.78 10.21
CA PHE A 193 9.19 -14.05 11.00
C PHE A 193 9.40 -12.65 10.44
N ILE A 194 9.58 -12.56 9.11
CA ILE A 194 9.81 -11.30 8.41
C ILE A 194 8.62 -10.34 8.55
N ILE A 195 7.38 -10.83 8.43
CA ILE A 195 6.19 -9.98 8.57
C ILE A 195 6.02 -9.43 9.99
N ASN A 196 6.36 -10.21 11.02
CA ASN A 196 6.33 -9.74 12.40
C ASN A 196 7.46 -8.74 12.67
N ALA A 197 8.64 -8.95 12.10
CA ALA A 197 9.75 -7.99 12.20
C ALA A 197 9.40 -6.66 11.53
N ALA A 198 8.83 -6.70 10.33
CA ALA A 198 8.35 -5.50 9.63
C ALA A 198 7.26 -4.77 10.41
N LEU A 199 6.36 -5.52 11.09
CA LEU A 199 5.33 -4.94 11.95
C LEU A 199 5.93 -4.24 13.18
N ASP A 200 6.92 -4.85 13.83
CA ASP A 200 7.64 -4.22 14.96
C ASP A 200 8.35 -2.95 14.53
N ILE A 201 9.04 -3.00 13.39
CA ILE A 201 9.76 -1.85 12.84
C ILE A 201 8.78 -0.69 12.59
N ILE A 202 7.65 -0.90 11.90
CA ILE A 202 6.72 0.19 11.61
C ILE A 202 6.03 0.72 12.87
N CYS A 203 5.70 -0.16 13.83
CA CYS A 203 5.08 0.27 15.08
C CYS A 203 6.03 1.15 15.90
N GLU A 204 7.31 0.79 15.96
CA GLU A 204 8.27 1.59 16.72
C GLU A 204 8.69 2.87 15.98
N THR A 205 9.02 2.77 14.68
CA THR A 205 9.50 3.92 13.90
C THR A 205 8.40 4.95 13.60
N ALA A 206 7.22 4.50 13.16
CA ALA A 206 6.15 5.39 12.72
C ALA A 206 5.08 5.62 13.79
N MET A 207 4.76 4.62 14.63
CA MET A 207 3.75 4.79 15.68
C MET A 207 4.36 5.19 17.04
N GLY A 208 5.67 5.03 17.21
CA GLY A 208 6.36 5.31 18.46
C GLY A 208 6.02 4.33 19.58
N VAL A 209 5.61 3.11 19.24
CA VAL A 209 5.17 2.09 20.20
C VAL A 209 5.85 0.76 19.91
N ASP A 210 6.56 0.21 20.89
CA ASP A 210 7.04 -1.17 20.84
C ASP A 210 5.92 -2.15 21.24
N ILE A 211 5.73 -3.20 20.45
CA ILE A 211 4.66 -4.20 20.59
C ILE A 211 5.19 -5.64 20.69
N HIS A 212 6.50 -5.86 20.50
CA HIS A 212 7.16 -7.17 20.55
C HIS A 212 6.48 -8.27 19.70
N ALA A 213 6.03 -7.95 18.48
CA ALA A 213 5.33 -8.85 17.57
C ALA A 213 6.17 -10.06 17.13
N GLN A 214 7.50 -9.95 17.14
CA GLN A 214 8.40 -11.07 16.84
C GLN A 214 8.44 -12.14 17.93
N GLU A 215 8.16 -11.76 19.18
CA GLU A 215 8.27 -12.64 20.35
C GLU A 215 6.89 -13.06 20.87
N VAL A 216 5.89 -12.18 20.74
CA VAL A 216 4.52 -12.39 21.19
C VAL A 216 3.62 -12.57 19.98
N LYS A 217 2.92 -13.71 19.93
CA LYS A 217 2.00 -14.02 18.83
C LYS A 217 0.85 -13.02 18.78
N THR A 218 0.87 -12.16 17.76
CA THR A 218 -0.25 -11.24 17.49
C THR A 218 -1.28 -11.92 16.58
N LYS A 219 -2.56 -11.53 16.71
CA LYS A 219 -3.58 -11.91 15.72
C LYS A 219 -3.54 -11.00 14.49
N TYR A 220 -2.96 -9.80 14.61
CA TYR A 220 -3.04 -8.73 13.62
C TYR A 220 -2.56 -9.17 12.22
N THR A 221 -1.34 -9.70 12.10
CA THR A 221 -0.77 -10.12 10.80
C THR A 221 -1.61 -11.21 10.11
N SER A 222 -2.05 -12.22 10.88
CA SER A 222 -2.95 -13.25 10.36
C SER A 222 -4.31 -12.71 9.91
N THR A 223 -4.83 -11.70 10.62
CA THR A 223 -6.08 -11.02 10.26
C THR A 223 -5.90 -10.15 9.03
N VAL A 224 -4.76 -9.48 8.84
CA VAL A 224 -4.44 -8.72 7.62
C VAL A 224 -4.50 -9.61 6.37
N HIS A 225 -3.89 -10.80 6.42
CA HIS A 225 -3.94 -11.74 5.29
C HIS A 225 -5.35 -12.31 5.07
N LEU A 226 -6.09 -12.62 6.14
CA LEU A 226 -7.49 -13.06 6.03
C LEU A 226 -8.34 -11.98 5.35
N THR A 227 -8.25 -10.73 5.82
CA THR A 227 -8.96 -9.58 5.27
C THR A 227 -8.60 -9.36 3.80
N SER A 228 -7.30 -9.41 3.46
CA SER A 228 -6.82 -9.28 2.07
C SER A 228 -7.38 -10.39 1.17
N SER A 229 -7.38 -11.64 1.64
CA SER A 229 -7.99 -12.77 0.91
C SER A 229 -9.50 -12.58 0.70
N LEU A 230 -10.22 -12.08 1.72
CA LEU A 230 -11.65 -11.81 1.62
C LEU A 230 -11.94 -10.67 0.64
N ILE A 231 -11.13 -9.61 0.62
CA ILE A 231 -11.23 -8.51 -0.35
C ILE A 231 -10.99 -9.01 -1.77
N MET A 232 -9.96 -9.82 -1.99
CA MET A 232 -9.71 -10.42 -3.32
C MET A 232 -10.85 -11.34 -3.78
N LYS A 233 -11.46 -12.10 -2.87
CA LYS A 233 -12.66 -12.90 -3.16
C LYS A 233 -13.88 -12.02 -3.45
N ARG A 234 -14.01 -10.88 -2.78
CA ARG A 234 -15.08 -9.89 -3.01
C ARG A 234 -14.93 -9.23 -4.39
N LEU A 235 -13.71 -8.87 -4.79
CA LEU A 235 -13.42 -8.30 -6.10
C LEU A 235 -13.88 -9.21 -7.24
N LEU A 236 -13.63 -10.52 -7.14
CA LEU A 236 -13.99 -11.47 -8.20
C LEU A 236 -15.46 -11.90 -8.19
N ARG A 237 -16.28 -11.50 -7.22
CA ARG A 237 -17.66 -11.98 -7.04
C ARG A 237 -18.64 -10.80 -7.04
N PRO A 238 -19.24 -10.46 -8.20
CA PRO A 238 -20.07 -9.25 -8.32
C PRO A 238 -21.24 -9.17 -7.35
N TRP A 239 -21.83 -10.31 -6.95
CA TRP A 239 -22.90 -10.33 -5.95
C TRP A 239 -22.42 -9.90 -4.55
N HIS A 240 -21.12 -9.95 -4.25
CA HIS A 240 -20.55 -9.40 -3.02
C HIS A 240 -20.30 -7.88 -3.09
N TRP A 241 -20.55 -7.22 -4.22
CA TRP A 241 -20.42 -5.77 -4.34
C TRP A 241 -21.64 -5.06 -3.74
N ILE A 242 -22.77 -5.75 -3.64
CA ILE A 242 -23.96 -5.25 -2.95
C ILE A 242 -23.71 -5.33 -1.44
N GLU A 243 -23.56 -4.18 -0.79
CA GLU A 243 -23.08 -4.10 0.60
C GLU A 243 -23.96 -4.84 1.60
N TRP A 244 -25.27 -4.55 1.62
CA TRP A 244 -26.20 -5.18 2.56
C TRP A 244 -26.22 -6.71 2.39
N LEU A 245 -26.15 -7.19 1.15
CA LEU A 245 -26.12 -8.61 0.83
C LEU A 245 -24.81 -9.22 1.32
N PHE A 246 -23.68 -8.57 1.05
CA PHE A 246 -22.37 -9.03 1.50
C PHE A 246 -22.32 -9.19 3.02
N TYR A 247 -22.72 -8.16 3.79
CA TYR A 247 -22.70 -8.21 5.26
C TYR A 247 -23.74 -9.17 5.86
N SER A 248 -24.76 -9.58 5.09
CA SER A 248 -25.70 -10.62 5.51
C SER A 248 -25.12 -12.04 5.36
N LEU A 249 -24.19 -12.23 4.42
CA LEU A 249 -23.56 -13.52 4.14
C LEU A 249 -22.49 -13.89 5.19
N PRO A 250 -22.18 -15.20 5.38
CA PRO A 250 -21.12 -15.64 6.30
C PRO A 250 -19.76 -14.99 6.02
N THR A 251 -19.43 -14.79 4.75
CA THR A 251 -18.18 -14.14 4.30
C THR A 251 -18.10 -12.68 4.74
N GLY A 252 -19.21 -11.93 4.68
CA GLY A 252 -19.23 -10.54 5.16
C GLY A 252 -19.25 -10.43 6.68
N LYS A 253 -19.87 -11.38 7.39
CA LYS A 253 -19.76 -11.48 8.86
C LYS A 253 -18.32 -11.75 9.30
N GLN A 254 -17.63 -12.67 8.62
CA GLN A 254 -16.21 -12.95 8.84
C GLN A 254 -15.35 -11.72 8.55
N PHE A 255 -15.62 -11.01 7.44
CA PHE A 255 -14.93 -9.76 7.11
C PHE A 255 -15.13 -8.71 8.22
N LYS A 256 -16.36 -8.49 8.68
CA LYS A 256 -16.65 -7.55 9.77
C LYS A 256 -15.90 -7.90 11.06
N SER A 257 -15.92 -9.16 11.47
CA SER A 257 -15.16 -9.61 12.66
C SER A 257 -13.66 -9.41 12.51
N ALA A 258 -13.12 -9.57 11.29
CA ALA A 258 -11.72 -9.29 11.01
C ALA A 258 -11.42 -7.77 11.11
N LEU A 259 -12.31 -6.90 10.63
CA LEU A 259 -12.20 -5.46 10.80
C LEU A 259 -12.18 -5.05 12.28
N ASP A 260 -13.03 -5.65 13.11
CA ASP A 260 -13.08 -5.36 14.55
C ASP A 260 -11.73 -5.65 15.23
N ILE A 261 -11.04 -6.71 14.82
CA ILE A 261 -9.70 -7.05 15.33
C ILE A 261 -8.65 -6.04 14.83
N LEU A 262 -8.69 -5.68 13.54
CA LEU A 262 -7.74 -4.73 12.94
C LEU A 262 -7.87 -3.34 13.57
N HIS A 263 -9.09 -2.82 13.66
CA HIS A 263 -9.38 -1.54 14.30
C HIS A 263 -9.12 -1.57 15.79
N GLY A 264 -9.38 -2.70 16.46
CA GLY A 264 -9.04 -2.88 17.87
C GLY A 264 -7.54 -2.74 18.12
N PHE A 265 -6.72 -3.35 17.27
CA PHE A 265 -5.26 -3.24 17.35
C PHE A 265 -4.77 -1.80 17.17
N THR A 266 -5.25 -1.09 16.15
CA THR A 266 -4.79 0.29 15.89
C THR A 266 -5.29 1.28 16.94
N LYS A 267 -6.49 1.07 17.51
CA LYS A 267 -6.96 1.82 18.68
C LYS A 267 -6.06 1.63 19.90
N VAL A 268 -5.56 0.42 20.15
CA VAL A 268 -4.62 0.15 21.25
C VAL A 268 -3.30 0.90 21.03
N VAL A 269 -2.75 0.87 19.82
CA VAL A 269 -1.52 1.60 19.46
C VAL A 269 -1.70 3.11 19.67
N ILE A 270 -2.79 3.68 19.14
CA ILE A 270 -3.10 5.12 19.31
C ILE A 270 -3.24 5.47 20.79
N SER A 271 -3.96 4.66 21.56
CA SER A 271 -4.21 4.92 22.99
C SER A 271 -2.92 4.84 23.81
N LYS A 272 -2.10 3.80 23.59
CA LYS A 272 -0.80 3.65 24.26
C LYS A 272 0.08 4.87 24.00
N ARG A 273 0.14 5.32 22.74
CA ARG A 273 0.91 6.53 22.39
C ARG A 273 0.35 7.80 23.03
N LYS A 274 -0.97 8.02 22.99
CA LYS A 274 -1.62 9.18 23.63
C LYS A 274 -1.31 9.24 25.14
N ILE A 275 -1.32 8.09 25.84
CA ILE A 275 -1.00 7.99 27.27
C ILE A 275 0.47 8.32 27.54
N GLU A 276 1.41 7.73 26.78
CA GLU A 276 2.84 8.00 26.91
C GLU A 276 3.18 9.48 26.69
N ARG A 277 2.47 10.15 25.79
CA ARG A 277 2.64 11.58 25.56
C ARG A 277 2.14 12.44 26.72
N GLN A 278 1.01 12.07 27.33
CA GLN A 278 0.47 12.79 28.49
C GLN A 278 1.37 12.65 29.71
N SER A 279 1.93 11.46 29.96
CA SER A 279 2.86 11.26 31.08
C SER A 279 4.17 12.03 30.91
N GLN A 280 4.65 12.19 29.67
CA GLN A 280 5.85 12.99 29.38
C GLN A 280 5.60 14.50 29.48
N ASN A 281 4.44 15.00 29.04
CA ASN A 281 4.11 16.43 29.14
C ASN A 281 3.88 16.88 30.59
N GLY A 282 3.55 15.96 31.51
CA GLY A 282 3.48 16.23 32.95
C GLY A 282 4.84 16.46 33.63
N HIS A 283 5.97 16.28 32.92
CA HIS A 283 7.32 16.55 33.43
C HIS A 283 8.03 17.73 32.74
N THR A 284 7.45 18.31 31.69
CA THR A 284 8.04 19.40 30.91
C THR A 284 7.35 20.75 31.15
N GLY A 285 7.05 21.07 32.41
CA GLY A 285 6.64 22.42 32.81
C GLY A 285 7.80 23.36 33.16
N LEU A 286 9.06 22.94 32.98
CA LEU A 286 10.24 23.63 33.55
C LEU A 286 11.50 23.66 32.67
N GLU A 287 11.44 23.39 31.37
CA GLU A 287 12.62 23.55 30.51
C GLU A 287 12.37 24.58 29.40
N ASN A 288 13.02 25.73 29.60
CA ASN A 288 12.96 26.97 28.83
C ASN A 288 13.37 26.81 27.36
N GLU A 289 12.85 27.74 26.53
CA GLU A 289 12.99 27.86 25.07
C GLU A 289 14.42 28.14 24.53
N ASP A 290 15.48 28.09 25.35
CA ASP A 290 16.83 28.56 24.96
C ASP A 290 17.93 27.48 25.05
N ASN A 291 17.78 26.34 24.38
CA ASN A 291 18.87 25.34 24.31
C ASN A 291 19.23 24.94 22.88
N GLU A 292 19.93 25.85 22.20
CA GLU A 292 20.61 25.64 20.91
C GLU A 292 21.80 24.64 21.00
N PHE A 293 22.08 24.07 22.18
CA PHE A 293 23.20 23.15 22.43
C PHE A 293 22.83 21.68 22.73
N ASN A 294 21.56 21.27 22.62
CA ASN A 294 21.16 19.86 22.77
C ASN A 294 20.97 19.15 21.41
N ILE A 295 22.04 19.11 20.61
CA ILE A 295 22.07 18.41 19.30
C ILE A 295 21.93 16.87 19.47
N GLY A 296 22.18 16.33 20.68
CA GLY A 296 22.09 14.90 20.98
C GLY A 296 20.74 14.37 21.51
N LYS A 297 19.75 15.24 21.75
CA LYS A 297 18.43 14.87 22.32
C LYS A 297 17.25 15.44 21.53
N ARG A 298 17.38 15.63 20.22
CA ARG A 298 16.17 15.85 19.39
C ARG A 298 15.30 14.61 19.50
N LYS A 299 14.22 14.74 20.27
CA LYS A 299 13.18 13.74 20.54
C LYS A 299 12.80 13.06 19.22
N ARG A 300 12.90 11.72 19.15
CA ARG A 300 12.48 10.95 17.97
C ARG A 300 11.00 11.24 17.72
N GLN A 301 10.67 12.07 16.73
CA GLN A 301 9.28 12.40 16.40
C GLN A 301 8.75 11.33 15.45
N ALA A 302 7.97 10.40 15.99
CA ALA A 302 7.30 9.39 15.18
C ALA A 302 6.22 10.04 14.31
N PHE A 303 5.81 9.37 13.23
CA PHE A 303 4.71 9.81 12.37
C PHE A 303 3.44 10.14 13.19
N LEU A 304 3.08 9.27 14.15
CA LEU A 304 1.90 9.47 14.98
C LEU A 304 2.04 10.71 15.88
N ASP A 305 3.25 11.07 16.31
CA ASP A 305 3.46 12.30 17.09
C ASP A 305 3.19 13.54 16.26
N LEU A 306 3.75 13.57 15.05
CA LEU A 306 3.59 14.68 14.12
C LEU A 306 2.14 14.83 13.67
N LEU A 307 1.48 13.71 13.39
CA LEU A 307 0.06 13.70 13.03
C LEU A 307 -0.78 14.29 14.17
N LEU A 308 -0.56 13.85 15.41
CA LEU A 308 -1.27 14.36 16.59
C LEU A 308 -0.93 15.84 16.89
N ASP A 309 0.34 16.26 16.73
CA ASP A 309 0.78 17.64 16.94
C ASP A 309 0.12 18.61 15.97
N GLN A 310 0.12 18.24 14.70
CA GLN A 310 -0.50 19.06 13.66
C GLN A 310 -2.01 19.02 13.77
N ASN A 311 -2.59 17.89 14.17
CA ASN A 311 -4.03 17.80 14.43
C ASN A 311 -4.48 18.77 15.52
N ALA A 312 -3.67 18.93 16.58
CA ALA A 312 -3.93 19.87 17.66
C ALA A 312 -3.78 21.34 17.25
N LYS A 313 -3.04 21.62 16.16
CA LYS A 313 -2.78 22.98 15.64
C LYS A 313 -3.66 23.34 14.43
N ALA A 314 -4.37 22.39 13.87
CA ALA A 314 -5.17 22.60 12.66
C ALA A 314 -6.45 23.38 12.97
N ASP A 315 -6.81 24.32 12.10
CA ASP A 315 -8.09 25.03 12.16
C ASP A 315 -9.29 24.05 12.06
N THR A 316 -9.08 22.92 11.40
CA THR A 316 -10.03 21.80 11.31
C THR A 316 -9.33 20.50 11.68
N PRO A 317 -9.36 20.09 12.96
CA PRO A 317 -8.78 18.83 13.40
C PRO A 317 -9.49 17.63 12.77
N LEU A 318 -8.70 16.61 12.39
CA LEU A 318 -9.11 15.26 12.10
C LEU A 318 -9.92 14.69 13.28
N THR A 319 -11.04 14.08 12.94
CA THR A 319 -11.81 13.23 13.85
C THR A 319 -11.01 12.00 14.28
N ASP A 320 -11.40 11.35 15.38
CA ASP A 320 -10.74 10.11 15.82
C ASP A 320 -10.82 9.00 14.74
N ASP A 321 -11.87 8.99 13.91
CA ASP A 321 -12.00 8.03 12.80
C ASP A 321 -11.06 8.35 11.64
N GLU A 322 -10.83 9.62 11.32
CA GLU A 322 -9.85 10.03 10.31
C GLU A 322 -8.42 9.79 10.79
N LEU A 323 -8.13 10.06 12.06
CA LEU A 323 -6.84 9.74 12.67
C LEU A 323 -6.58 8.22 12.61
N ARG A 324 -7.57 7.41 13.02
CA ARG A 324 -7.50 5.95 12.92
C ARG A 324 -7.29 5.49 11.48
N ALA A 325 -7.99 6.09 10.52
CA ALA A 325 -7.85 5.76 9.09
C ALA A 325 -6.42 5.96 8.58
N GLN A 326 -5.76 7.06 8.99
CA GLN A 326 -4.34 7.27 8.66
C GLN A 326 -3.45 6.20 9.32
N VAL A 327 -3.65 5.93 10.61
CA VAL A 327 -2.87 4.90 11.33
C VAL A 327 -3.06 3.50 10.72
N ASP A 328 -4.30 3.09 10.43
CA ASP A 328 -4.60 1.82 9.75
C ASP A 328 -3.88 1.74 8.39
N THR A 329 -3.86 2.84 7.63
CA THR A 329 -3.19 2.92 6.33
C THR A 329 -1.69 2.71 6.46
N PHE A 330 -0.99 3.49 7.30
CA PHE A 330 0.46 3.40 7.42
C PHE A 330 0.93 2.10 8.06
N MET A 331 0.18 1.60 9.05
CA MET A 331 0.49 0.30 9.64
C MET A 331 0.38 -0.80 8.61
N PHE A 332 -0.70 -0.86 7.82
CA PHE A 332 -0.84 -1.86 6.75
C PHE A 332 0.25 -1.73 5.68
N GLU A 333 0.37 -0.55 5.07
CA GLU A 333 1.28 -0.33 3.93
C GLU A 333 2.75 -0.53 4.30
N GLY A 334 3.14 -0.14 5.52
CA GLY A 334 4.53 -0.14 5.97
C GLY A 334 5.11 -1.51 6.31
N HIS A 335 4.28 -2.50 6.67
CA HIS A 335 4.76 -3.83 7.07
C HIS A 335 4.53 -4.92 6.01
N ASP A 336 3.33 -4.99 5.41
CA ASP A 336 2.97 -6.12 4.55
C ASP A 336 3.79 -6.09 3.24
N THR A 337 3.93 -4.91 2.64
CA THR A 337 4.65 -4.73 1.37
C THR A 337 6.16 -4.95 1.50
N THR A 338 6.75 -4.46 2.60
CA THR A 338 8.19 -4.59 2.89
C THR A 338 8.54 -6.01 3.28
N ALA A 339 7.68 -6.70 4.04
CA ALA A 339 7.87 -8.10 4.37
C ALA A 339 7.89 -9.01 3.14
N VAL A 340 7.00 -8.75 2.18
CA VAL A 340 6.99 -9.46 0.88
C VAL A 340 8.28 -9.19 0.10
N ALA A 341 8.75 -7.95 0.04
CA ALA A 341 9.98 -7.59 -0.67
C ALA A 341 11.21 -8.29 -0.07
N ILE A 342 11.35 -8.25 1.25
CA ILE A 342 12.45 -8.91 1.98
C ILE A 342 12.41 -10.42 1.76
N THR A 343 11.22 -11.03 1.87
CA THR A 343 11.05 -12.48 1.69
C THR A 343 11.45 -12.94 0.29
N TRP A 344 11.01 -12.24 -0.76
CA TRP A 344 11.43 -12.57 -2.12
C TRP A 344 12.92 -12.32 -2.37
N THR A 345 13.49 -11.30 -1.74
CA THR A 345 14.93 -10.99 -1.86
C THR A 345 15.75 -12.13 -1.27
N LEU A 346 15.40 -12.57 -0.05
CA LEU A 346 16.06 -13.70 0.62
C LEU A 346 15.86 -15.01 -0.14
N PHE A 347 14.66 -15.26 -0.67
CA PHE A 347 14.38 -16.42 -1.50
C PHE A 347 15.26 -16.44 -2.76
N LEU A 348 15.39 -15.33 -3.48
CA LEU A 348 16.22 -15.23 -4.67
C LEU A 348 17.71 -15.38 -4.34
N LEU A 349 18.20 -14.73 -3.27
CA LEU A 349 19.58 -14.88 -2.83
C LEU A 349 19.91 -16.34 -2.48
N GLY A 350 19.05 -17.01 -1.72
CA GLY A 350 19.23 -18.42 -1.36
C GLY A 350 19.20 -19.39 -2.55
N ASN A 351 18.68 -18.97 -3.71
CA ASN A 351 18.69 -19.75 -4.94
C ASN A 351 19.76 -19.28 -5.95
N ASN A 352 20.50 -18.22 -5.66
CA ASN A 352 21.53 -17.64 -6.53
C ASN A 352 22.79 -17.34 -5.72
N LEU A 353 23.50 -18.40 -5.31
CA LEU A 353 24.64 -18.32 -4.38
C LEU A 353 25.77 -17.40 -4.87
N GLU A 354 26.00 -17.30 -6.18
CA GLU A 354 26.97 -16.34 -6.75
C GLU A 354 26.62 -14.89 -6.39
N HIS A 355 25.33 -14.53 -6.42
CA HIS A 355 24.88 -13.19 -6.07
C HIS A 355 24.79 -13.00 -4.57
N GLN A 356 24.55 -14.06 -3.80
CA GLN A 356 24.66 -14.03 -2.34
C GLN A 356 26.09 -13.73 -1.89
N GLU A 357 27.09 -14.39 -2.48
CA GLU A 357 28.50 -14.16 -2.17
C GLU A 357 28.91 -12.70 -2.45
N LYS A 358 28.54 -12.18 -3.62
CA LYS A 358 28.80 -10.77 -3.98
C LYS A 358 28.15 -9.75 -3.04
N VAL A 359 26.95 -10.07 -2.52
CA VAL A 359 26.32 -9.24 -1.48
C VAL A 359 27.12 -9.35 -0.19
N HIS A 360 27.58 -10.54 0.19
CA HIS A 360 28.38 -10.74 1.39
C HIS A 360 29.71 -9.98 1.32
N GLU A 361 30.45 -10.09 0.22
CA GLU A 361 31.68 -9.32 -0.05
C GLU A 361 31.44 -7.80 0.07
N GLU A 362 30.33 -7.28 -0.49
CA GLU A 362 29.98 -5.86 -0.36
C GLU A 362 29.67 -5.46 1.09
N LEU A 363 29.00 -6.34 1.86
CA LEU A 363 28.71 -6.09 3.27
C LEU A 363 30.01 -6.06 4.10
N GLU A 364 30.94 -6.99 3.86
CA GLU A 364 32.26 -7.02 4.51
C GLU A 364 33.09 -5.78 4.16
N GLU A 365 33.12 -5.35 2.89
CA GLU A 365 33.84 -4.15 2.46
C GLU A 365 33.31 -2.88 3.14
N VAL A 366 31.99 -2.77 3.29
CA VAL A 366 31.35 -1.57 3.83
C VAL A 366 31.37 -1.52 5.36
N PHE A 367 31.13 -2.65 6.03
CA PHE A 367 30.94 -2.71 7.48
C PHE A 367 32.13 -3.28 8.24
N GLY A 368 32.93 -4.17 7.65
CA GLY A 368 33.99 -4.90 8.34
C GLY A 368 33.49 -5.57 9.63
N ASP A 369 34.24 -5.42 10.71
CA ASP A 369 33.91 -5.95 12.04
C ASP A 369 33.06 -4.99 12.91
N SER A 370 32.36 -4.02 12.30
CA SER A 370 31.57 -3.05 13.07
C SER A 370 30.35 -3.72 13.73
N GLU A 371 30.30 -3.69 15.06
CA GLU A 371 29.11 -4.04 15.84
C GLU A 371 28.11 -2.87 15.99
N THR A 372 28.44 -1.69 15.45
CA THR A 372 27.55 -0.52 15.54
C THR A 372 26.45 -0.57 14.46
N PRO A 373 25.20 -0.16 14.77
CA PRO A 373 24.13 -0.08 13.79
C PRO A 373 24.51 0.77 12.58
N ALA A 374 24.22 0.25 11.38
CA ALA A 374 24.51 0.94 10.13
C ALA A 374 23.77 2.29 10.05
N ASN A 375 24.49 3.35 9.69
CA ASN A 375 23.87 4.66 9.42
C ASN A 375 23.45 4.80 7.95
N VAL A 376 22.62 5.79 7.61
CA VAL A 376 22.10 5.96 6.24
C VAL A 376 23.22 6.19 5.22
N LYS A 377 24.33 6.81 5.63
CA LYS A 377 25.48 7.05 4.74
C LYS A 377 26.17 5.74 4.38
N GLU A 378 26.33 4.81 5.31
CA GLU A 378 26.88 3.48 5.04
C GLU A 378 25.94 2.63 4.19
N LEU A 379 24.65 2.61 4.54
CA LEU A 379 23.63 1.93 3.73
C LEU A 379 23.62 2.43 2.28
N SER A 380 23.90 3.72 2.06
CA SER A 380 23.98 4.29 0.71
C SER A 380 25.15 3.73 -0.13
N LYS A 381 26.15 3.09 0.49
CA LYS A 381 27.29 2.47 -0.21
C LYS A 381 26.96 1.08 -0.77
N LEU A 382 25.89 0.42 -0.29
CA LEU A 382 25.48 -0.93 -0.70
C LEU A 382 24.83 -0.95 -2.10
N LYS A 383 25.64 -0.69 -3.15
CA LYS A 383 25.17 -0.52 -4.52
C LYS A 383 24.77 -1.83 -5.18
N TYR A 384 25.42 -2.93 -4.84
CA TYR A 384 25.13 -4.26 -5.36
C TYR A 384 23.84 -4.79 -4.71
N LEU A 385 23.71 -4.71 -3.40
CA LEU A 385 22.47 -5.07 -2.69
C LEU A 385 21.27 -4.24 -3.19
N ASP A 386 21.43 -2.93 -3.40
CA ASP A 386 20.38 -2.09 -4.00
C ASP A 386 19.93 -2.60 -5.39
N ARG A 387 20.87 -3.07 -6.22
CA ARG A 387 20.53 -3.70 -7.51
C ARG A 387 19.79 -5.03 -7.33
N VAL A 388 20.21 -5.86 -6.38
CA VAL A 388 19.53 -7.13 -6.06
C VAL A 388 18.08 -6.89 -5.61
N ILE A 389 17.85 -5.92 -4.71
CA ILE A 389 16.50 -5.56 -4.24
C ILE A 389 15.66 -5.04 -5.40
N LYS A 390 16.21 -4.17 -6.26
CA LYS A 390 15.52 -3.64 -7.45
C LYS A 390 15.15 -4.74 -8.44
N GLU A 391 16.06 -5.68 -8.69
CA GLU A 391 15.79 -6.80 -9.59
C GLU A 391 14.76 -7.76 -9.00
N THR A 392 14.81 -7.99 -7.69
CA THR A 392 13.77 -8.73 -6.97
C THR A 392 12.41 -8.08 -7.16
N LEU A 393 12.28 -6.76 -6.94
CA LEU A 393 11.02 -6.04 -7.11
C LEU A 393 10.58 -5.93 -8.58
N ARG A 394 11.51 -6.03 -9.54
CA ARG A 394 11.19 -6.12 -10.97
C ARG A 394 10.51 -7.44 -11.32
N ILE A 395 10.95 -8.55 -10.71
CA ILE A 395 10.42 -9.91 -10.97
C ILE A 395 9.19 -10.19 -10.07
N PHE A 396 9.31 -9.90 -8.79
CA PHE A 396 8.31 -10.12 -7.74
C PHE A 396 7.95 -8.79 -7.05
N PRO A 397 7.20 -7.90 -7.72
CA PRO A 397 6.75 -6.66 -7.11
C PRO A 397 5.79 -6.94 -5.96
N SER A 398 6.00 -6.32 -4.79
CA SER A 398 5.07 -6.42 -3.66
C SER A 398 3.65 -5.94 -4.01
N VAL A 399 3.54 -4.95 -4.90
CA VAL A 399 2.27 -4.43 -5.42
C VAL A 399 2.29 -4.49 -6.95
N PRO A 400 1.74 -5.55 -7.57
CA PRO A 400 1.81 -5.75 -9.02
C PRO A 400 0.82 -4.89 -9.82
N ILE A 401 -0.24 -4.38 -9.19
CA ILE A 401 -1.34 -3.68 -9.88
C ILE A 401 -1.73 -2.43 -9.08
N ILE A 402 -1.90 -1.31 -9.79
CA ILE A 402 -2.44 -0.05 -9.27
C ILE A 402 -3.58 0.38 -10.20
N SER A 403 -4.67 0.90 -9.63
CA SER A 403 -5.84 1.34 -10.40
C SER A 403 -6.18 2.81 -10.16
N ARG A 404 -6.62 3.49 -11.22
CA ARG A 404 -7.07 4.89 -11.20
C ARG A 404 -8.39 5.02 -11.93
N GLU A 405 -9.20 5.97 -11.48
CA GLU A 405 -10.35 6.47 -12.23
C GLU A 405 -9.97 7.79 -12.88
N LEU A 406 -10.25 7.91 -14.18
CA LEU A 406 -9.95 9.11 -14.94
C LEU A 406 -11.04 10.16 -14.71
N MET A 407 -10.63 11.35 -14.27
CA MET A 407 -11.55 12.48 -14.05
C MET A 407 -11.72 13.33 -15.33
N GLU A 408 -10.79 13.18 -16.27
CA GLU A 408 -10.82 13.81 -17.58
C GLU A 408 -10.43 12.82 -18.69
N ASP A 409 -10.91 13.06 -19.90
CA ASP A 409 -10.55 12.24 -21.06
C ASP A 409 -9.05 12.42 -21.38
N ILE A 410 -8.34 11.31 -21.52
CA ILE A 410 -6.93 11.29 -21.94
C ILE A 410 -6.75 10.45 -23.20
N LYS A 411 -5.90 10.93 -24.10
CA LYS A 411 -5.52 10.19 -25.31
C LYS A 411 -4.30 9.33 -25.02
N ILE A 412 -4.42 8.01 -25.20
CA ILE A 412 -3.34 7.05 -24.99
C ILE A 412 -3.19 6.16 -26.21
N GLY A 413 -2.01 6.26 -26.86
CA GLY A 413 -1.76 5.53 -28.09
C GLY A 413 -2.75 5.95 -29.19
N ARG A 414 -3.52 4.99 -29.71
CA ARG A 414 -4.57 5.20 -30.72
C ARG A 414 -5.98 5.35 -30.13
N ILE A 415 -6.10 5.33 -28.79
CA ILE A 415 -7.36 5.32 -28.05
C ILE A 415 -7.58 6.68 -27.38
#